data_AF-A0A958IDC4-F1
#
_entry.id   AF-A0A958IDC4-F1
#
_cell.length_a   1.000
_cell.length_b   1.000
_cell.length_c   1.000
_cell.angle_alpha   90.00
_cell.angle_beta   90.00
_cell.angle_gamma   90.00
#
_symmetry.space_group_name_H-M   'P 1'
#
loop_
_entity.id
_entity.type
_entity.pdbx_description
1 polymer ?
#
loop_
_entity_poly.entity_id
_entity_poly.type
_entity_poly.pdbx_seq_one_letter_code
_entity_poly.pdbx_strand_id
1 'polypeptide(L)'
;IKLLLGQLKPLAGEVLRGSNLRIAYYDQMRAQLDSTKSIWENVQPNGDTVMVDGKPRHIVSYLQDFLFSAERTRAPITHLSGGERNRLLLARLFAQPTNLLVMDEPTNDLDLETLELLEALLVDYAGTLLLISHDRTFINNVVTNTLAFAGDGEIRDYVGGYDDWLNKREAALQREKEKAAPPAQKEAPRPKAKTKLSYKESREMETLPGEIEAMEGEVHALQMKLADHTFYEDKDAVTLARERIEELEKRLTTAYERWEYLEGLSG
;
A
#
# COMPACT_ATOMS: atom_id res chain seq x y z
N ILE A 1 -13.79 1.88 -4.52
CA ILE A 1 -13.74 3.26 -3.96
C ILE A 1 -14.73 4.23 -4.61
N LYS A 2 -14.73 4.46 -5.94
CA LYS A 2 -15.64 5.43 -6.60
C LYS A 2 -17.13 5.25 -6.24
N LEU A 3 -17.57 4.01 -6.03
CA LEU A 3 -18.90 3.67 -5.48
C LEU A 3 -19.13 4.26 -4.08
N LEU A 4 -18.21 4.03 -3.15
CA LEU A 4 -18.28 4.54 -1.77
C LEU A 4 -18.28 6.08 -1.71
N LEU A 5 -17.57 6.72 -2.65
CA LEU A 5 -17.52 8.17 -2.77
C LEU A 5 -18.74 8.76 -3.52
N GLY A 6 -19.63 7.92 -4.04
CA GLY A 6 -20.81 8.34 -4.80
C GLY A 6 -20.52 8.88 -6.20
N GLN A 7 -19.30 8.67 -6.71
CA GLN A 7 -18.92 9.02 -8.08
C GLN A 7 -19.42 7.98 -9.09
N LEU A 8 -19.85 6.81 -8.62
CA LEU A 8 -20.42 5.73 -9.43
C LEU A 8 -21.71 5.24 -8.77
N LYS A 9 -22.73 4.92 -9.58
CA LYS A 9 -24.02 4.38 -9.10
C LYS A 9 -23.96 2.85 -8.99
N PRO A 10 -24.45 2.25 -7.89
CA PRO A 10 -24.54 0.80 -7.80
C PRO A 10 -25.53 0.26 -8.84
N LEU A 11 -25.20 -0.89 -9.43
CA LEU A 11 -26.10 -1.61 -10.33
C LEU A 11 -27.26 -2.27 -9.57
N ALA A 12 -26.98 -2.72 -8.34
CA ALA A 12 -27.93 -3.27 -7.39
C ALA A 12 -27.47 -2.97 -5.96
N GLY A 13 -28.40 -2.97 -4.99
CA GLY A 13 -28.14 -2.62 -3.60
C GLY A 13 -28.13 -1.10 -3.33
N GLU A 14 -27.72 -0.72 -2.13
CA GLU A 14 -27.69 0.68 -1.68
C GLU A 14 -26.34 1.04 -1.03
N VAL A 15 -25.94 2.30 -1.18
CA VAL A 15 -24.76 2.88 -0.52
C VAL A 15 -25.20 4.09 0.27
N LEU A 16 -25.34 3.90 1.58
CA LEU A 16 -25.70 4.97 2.51
C LEU A 16 -24.45 5.72 2.94
N ARG A 17 -24.49 7.04 2.82
CA ARG A 17 -23.38 7.95 3.16
C ARG A 17 -23.83 8.92 4.24
N GLY A 18 -22.93 9.26 5.15
CA GLY A 18 -23.17 10.32 6.12
C GLY A 18 -23.40 11.67 5.43
N SER A 19 -24.27 12.50 5.98
CA SER A 19 -24.62 13.82 5.41
C SER A 19 -23.50 14.87 5.52
N ASN A 20 -22.52 14.66 6.40
CA ASN A 20 -21.44 15.63 6.70
C ASN A 20 -20.04 15.08 6.36
N LEU A 21 -19.93 14.28 5.29
CA LEU A 21 -18.63 13.77 4.84
C LEU A 21 -17.78 14.89 4.23
N ARG A 22 -16.59 15.09 4.80
CA ARG A 22 -15.51 15.94 4.29
C ARG A 22 -14.40 15.01 3.83
N ILE A 23 -14.43 14.73 2.53
CA ILE A 23 -13.57 13.74 1.90
C ILE A 23 -12.30 14.41 1.41
N ALA A 24 -11.14 13.90 1.80
CA ALA A 24 -9.88 14.20 1.16
C ALA A 24 -9.36 12.98 0.42
N TYR A 25 -8.78 13.22 -0.75
CA TYR A 25 -8.18 12.19 -1.58
C TYR A 25 -6.71 12.54 -1.78
N TYR A 26 -5.82 11.62 -1.40
CA TYR A 26 -4.41 11.68 -1.72
C TYR A 26 -4.17 10.94 -3.03
N ASP A 27 -3.94 11.72 -4.09
CA ASP A 27 -3.54 11.23 -5.42
C ASP A 27 -2.31 12.03 -5.82
N GLN A 28 -1.16 11.36 -5.95
CA GLN A 28 0.10 11.98 -6.34
C GLN A 28 -0.02 12.74 -7.67
N MET A 29 -0.92 12.34 -8.57
CA MET A 29 -1.10 13.00 -9.87
C MET A 29 -1.90 14.30 -9.80
N ARG A 30 -2.71 14.51 -8.74
CA ARG A 30 -3.66 15.65 -8.65
C ARG A 30 -3.26 16.69 -7.61
N ALA A 31 -2.40 16.33 -6.68
CA ALA A 31 -2.04 17.16 -5.57
C ALA A 31 -0.87 18.10 -5.98
N GLN A 32 -1.18 19.10 -6.80
CA GLN A 32 -0.18 20.06 -7.27
C GLN A 32 0.06 21.16 -6.24
N LEU A 33 1.33 21.33 -5.87
CA LEU A 33 1.81 22.49 -5.13
C LEU A 33 2.00 23.67 -6.08
N ASP A 34 1.73 24.88 -5.59
CA ASP A 34 1.95 26.10 -6.34
C ASP A 34 3.42 26.51 -6.23
N SER A 35 4.16 26.35 -7.33
CA SER A 35 5.59 26.65 -7.42
C SER A 35 5.93 28.12 -7.24
N THR A 36 4.95 29.01 -7.37
CA THR A 36 5.14 30.46 -7.17
C THR A 36 5.05 30.86 -5.70
N LYS A 37 4.58 29.95 -4.83
CA LYS A 37 4.34 30.19 -3.41
C LYS A 37 5.41 29.56 -2.52
N SER A 38 5.51 30.07 -1.31
CA SER A 38 6.32 29.48 -0.24
C SER A 38 5.69 28.21 0.35
N ILE A 39 6.44 27.50 1.19
CA ILE A 39 5.95 26.34 1.97
C ILE A 39 4.71 26.74 2.76
N TRP A 40 4.79 27.86 3.48
CA TRP A 40 3.70 28.43 4.26
C TRP A 40 2.46 28.67 3.41
N GLU A 41 2.59 29.41 2.31
CA GLU A 41 1.47 29.82 1.47
C GLU A 41 0.81 28.64 0.75
N ASN A 42 1.53 27.54 0.55
CA ASN A 42 0.97 26.30 0.01
C ASN A 42 0.05 25.58 1.02
N VAL A 43 0.31 25.72 2.32
CA VAL A 43 -0.50 25.10 3.39
C VAL A 43 -1.61 26.04 3.85
N GLN A 44 -1.27 27.29 4.18
CA GLN A 44 -2.22 28.32 4.59
C GLN A 44 -1.97 29.61 3.80
N PRO A 45 -2.61 29.80 2.64
CA PRO A 45 -2.42 30.98 1.80
C PRO A 45 -2.81 32.29 2.50
N ASN A 46 -3.79 32.25 3.41
CA ASN A 46 -4.47 33.45 3.92
C ASN A 46 -4.45 33.55 5.46
N GLY A 47 -3.30 33.27 6.08
CA GLY A 47 -3.16 33.41 7.53
C GLY A 47 -1.94 32.72 8.11
N ASP A 48 -1.88 32.69 9.43
CA ASP A 48 -0.80 32.08 10.22
C ASP A 48 -1.26 30.92 11.10
N THR A 49 -2.52 30.52 10.95
CA THR A 49 -3.17 29.54 11.82
C THR A 49 -3.81 28.44 10.98
N VAL A 50 -3.54 27.19 11.33
CA VAL A 50 -4.19 26.00 10.77
C VAL A 50 -5.10 25.36 11.83
N MET A 51 -6.13 24.66 11.39
CA MET A 51 -7.05 23.95 12.27
C MET A 51 -6.71 22.46 12.24
N VAL A 52 -6.12 21.95 13.33
CA VAL A 52 -5.76 20.54 13.48
C VAL A 52 -6.68 19.94 14.54
N ASP A 53 -7.48 18.94 14.17
CA ASP A 53 -8.48 18.31 15.07
C ASP A 53 -9.41 19.32 15.76
N GLY A 54 -9.79 20.37 15.02
CA GLY A 54 -10.65 21.44 15.54
C GLY A 54 -9.97 22.42 16.49
N LYS A 55 -8.65 22.30 16.72
CA LYS A 55 -7.86 23.23 17.53
C LYS A 55 -7.02 24.14 16.63
N PRO A 56 -6.98 25.47 16.90
CA PRO A 56 -6.09 26.37 16.18
C PRO A 56 -4.64 26.12 16.61
N ARG A 57 -3.73 25.99 15.63
CA ARG A 57 -2.28 25.96 15.84
C ARG A 57 -1.59 26.92 14.89
N HIS A 58 -0.53 27.59 15.36
CA HIS A 58 0.28 28.45 14.51
C HIS A 58 1.02 27.60 13.46
N ILE A 59 1.03 28.07 12.21
CA ILE A 59 1.51 27.30 11.06
C ILE A 59 3.00 26.96 11.15
N VAL A 60 3.84 27.80 11.78
CA VAL A 60 5.26 27.44 11.96
C VAL A 60 5.41 26.20 12.82
N SER A 61 4.68 26.14 13.94
CA SER A 61 4.71 24.97 14.84
C SER A 61 4.13 23.74 14.16
N TYR A 62 3.08 23.93 13.35
CA TYR A 62 2.53 22.85 12.54
C TYR A 62 3.53 22.33 11.50
N LEU A 63 4.18 23.21 10.72
CA LEU A 63 5.15 22.83 9.71
C LEU A 63 6.42 22.19 10.30
N GLN A 64 6.76 22.50 11.55
CA GLN A 64 7.82 21.80 12.28
C GLN A 64 7.49 20.33 12.53
N ASP A 65 6.22 19.99 12.76
CA ASP A 65 5.77 18.59 12.87
C ASP A 65 6.00 17.84 11.53
N PHE A 66 6.05 18.56 10.40
CA PHE A 66 6.40 18.05 9.06
C PHE A 66 7.88 18.27 8.69
N LEU A 67 8.73 18.50 9.70
CA LEU A 67 10.19 18.60 9.57
C LEU A 67 10.67 19.81 8.75
N PHE A 68 9.85 20.86 8.66
CA PHE A 68 10.30 22.15 8.12
C PHE A 68 10.78 23.06 9.25
N SER A 69 12.03 23.52 9.14
CA SER A 69 12.55 24.52 10.08
C SER A 69 11.81 25.85 9.94
N ALA A 70 11.69 26.59 11.04
CA ALA A 70 10.96 27.86 11.09
C ALA A 70 11.44 28.86 10.01
N GLU A 71 12.75 28.92 9.79
CA GLU A 71 13.38 29.78 8.78
C GLU A 71 12.99 29.40 7.35
N ARG A 72 12.84 28.10 7.08
CA ARG A 72 12.50 27.59 5.74
C ARG A 72 11.02 27.68 5.42
N THR A 73 10.13 27.87 6.40
CA THR A 73 8.67 27.95 6.15
C THR A 73 8.29 29.03 5.13
N ARG A 74 9.07 30.11 5.01
CA ARG A 74 8.84 31.20 4.04
C ARG A 74 9.65 31.05 2.75
N ALA A 75 10.47 30.01 2.62
CA ALA A 75 11.26 29.79 1.43
C ALA A 75 10.37 29.34 0.25
N PRO A 76 10.73 29.68 -1.01
CA PRO A 76 10.07 29.14 -2.19
C PRO A 76 10.16 27.62 -2.25
N ILE A 77 9.09 26.95 -2.72
CA ILE A 77 9.07 25.49 -2.81
C ILE A 77 9.94 24.93 -3.94
N THR A 78 10.44 25.79 -4.84
CA THR A 78 11.29 25.42 -5.98
C THR A 78 12.59 24.74 -5.54
N HIS A 79 13.09 25.05 -4.34
CA HIS A 79 14.30 24.47 -3.77
C HIS A 79 14.06 23.17 -3.00
N LEU A 80 12.80 22.71 -2.87
CA LEU A 80 12.49 21.48 -2.15
C LEU A 80 12.86 20.25 -2.97
N SER A 81 13.42 19.24 -2.29
CA SER A 81 13.60 17.89 -2.83
C SER A 81 12.26 17.20 -3.10
N GLY A 82 12.27 16.06 -3.79
CA GLY A 82 11.06 15.25 -4.01
C GLY A 82 10.37 14.86 -2.70
N GLY A 83 11.11 14.30 -1.75
CA GLY A 83 10.61 13.93 -0.42
C GLY A 83 10.07 15.12 0.36
N GLU A 84 10.75 16.27 0.33
CA GLU A 84 10.27 17.50 0.96
C GLU A 84 8.97 18.02 0.34
N ARG A 85 8.81 17.90 -0.98
CA ARG A 85 7.54 18.24 -1.64
C ARG A 85 6.42 17.31 -1.20
N ASN A 86 6.69 16.02 -1.05
CA ASN A 86 5.72 15.05 -0.54
C ASN A 86 5.33 15.36 0.92
N ARG A 87 6.29 15.68 1.79
CA ARG A 87 5.99 16.15 3.15
C ARG A 87 5.12 17.40 3.16
N LEU A 88 5.41 18.37 2.30
CA LEU A 88 4.60 19.57 2.18
C LEU A 88 3.17 19.26 1.69
N LEU A 89 3.04 18.27 0.81
CA LEU A 89 1.75 17.80 0.33
C LEU A 89 0.91 17.21 1.46
N LEU A 90 1.52 16.34 2.28
CA LEU A 90 0.90 15.80 3.48
C LEU A 90 0.52 16.92 4.45
N ALA A 91 1.42 17.89 4.69
CA ALA A 91 1.13 19.04 5.54
C ALA A 91 -0.10 19.82 5.06
N ARG A 92 -0.23 20.05 3.76
CA ARG A 92 -1.40 20.71 3.17
C ARG A 92 -2.67 19.88 3.32
N LEU A 93 -2.58 18.56 3.14
CA LEU A 93 -3.69 17.62 3.24
C LEU A 93 -4.28 17.59 4.66
N PHE A 94 -3.43 17.39 5.66
CA PHE A 94 -3.84 17.29 7.07
C PHE A 94 -4.21 18.64 7.70
N ALA A 95 -3.84 19.76 7.08
CA ALA A 95 -4.30 21.09 7.50
C ALA A 95 -5.76 21.36 7.13
N GLN A 96 -6.35 20.55 6.24
CA GLN A 96 -7.74 20.68 5.84
C GLN A 96 -8.66 19.87 6.76
N PRO A 97 -9.86 20.39 7.09
CA PRO A 97 -10.80 19.66 7.90
C PRO A 97 -11.37 18.47 7.12
N THR A 98 -11.00 17.25 7.50
CA THR A 98 -11.42 16.01 6.83
C THR A 98 -11.94 15.02 7.87
N ASN A 99 -12.86 14.14 7.47
CA ASN A 99 -13.30 13.02 8.30
C ASN A 99 -13.35 11.68 7.53
N LEU A 100 -13.11 11.73 6.22
CA LEU A 100 -12.84 10.57 5.39
C LEU A 100 -11.60 10.88 4.56
N LEU A 101 -10.53 10.15 4.81
CA LEU A 101 -9.28 10.25 4.08
C LEU A 101 -9.14 9.02 3.18
N VAL A 102 -8.92 9.25 1.90
CA VAL A 102 -8.65 8.18 0.92
C VAL A 102 -7.21 8.32 0.45
N MET A 103 -6.42 7.27 0.61
CA MET A 103 -5.03 7.20 0.18
C MET A 103 -4.83 6.04 -0.77
N ASP A 104 -4.31 6.34 -1.96
CA ASP A 104 -4.07 5.37 -3.03
C ASP A 104 -2.56 5.28 -3.29
N GLU A 105 -1.96 4.15 -2.92
CA GLU A 105 -0.51 3.91 -2.92
C GLU A 105 0.32 5.07 -2.34
N PRO A 106 0.08 5.46 -1.07
CA PRO A 106 0.70 6.67 -0.53
C PRO A 106 2.19 6.50 -0.21
N THR A 107 2.69 5.26 -0.17
CA THR A 107 4.09 4.93 0.14
C THR A 107 5.02 5.11 -1.05
N ASN A 108 4.48 5.21 -2.27
CA ASN A 108 5.28 5.44 -3.47
C ASN A 108 6.04 6.76 -3.38
N ASP A 109 7.28 6.78 -3.85
CA ASP A 109 8.12 7.98 -3.92
C ASP A 109 8.35 8.70 -2.57
N LEU A 110 8.09 8.02 -1.43
CA LEU A 110 8.42 8.51 -0.11
C LEU A 110 9.82 8.05 0.30
N ASP A 111 10.60 8.97 0.86
CA ASP A 111 11.77 8.59 1.64
C ASP A 111 11.34 7.99 3.00
N LEU A 112 12.25 7.27 3.65
CA LEU A 112 11.97 6.58 4.92
C LEU A 112 11.45 7.55 6.00
N GLU A 113 12.03 8.74 6.09
CA GLU A 113 11.62 9.77 7.06
C GLU A 113 10.17 10.23 6.83
N THR A 114 9.77 10.39 5.57
CA THR A 114 8.41 10.79 5.21
C THR A 114 7.41 9.64 5.39
N LEU A 115 7.85 8.40 5.15
CA LEU A 115 7.05 7.20 5.42
C LEU A 115 6.72 7.09 6.91
N GLU A 116 7.73 7.20 7.79
CA GLU A 116 7.56 7.16 9.25
C GLU A 116 6.63 8.28 9.75
N LEU A 117 6.80 9.50 9.22
CA LEU A 117 5.91 10.61 9.51
C LEU A 117 4.47 10.31 9.08
N LEU A 118 4.28 9.77 7.88
CA LEU A 118 2.96 9.41 7.36
C LEU A 118 2.29 8.35 8.24
N GLU A 119 3.01 7.30 8.62
CA GLU A 119 2.51 6.27 9.53
C GLU A 119 1.99 6.88 10.83
N ALA A 120 2.80 7.73 11.48
CA ALA A 120 2.41 8.38 12.73
C ALA A 120 1.15 9.25 12.57
N LEU A 121 1.07 10.04 11.49
CA LEU A 121 -0.10 10.88 11.20
C LEU A 121 -1.37 10.07 10.97
N LEU A 122 -1.27 8.90 10.35
CA LEU A 122 -2.42 8.05 10.05
C LEU A 122 -2.90 7.26 11.26
N VAL A 123 -1.99 6.79 12.11
CA VAL A 123 -2.35 6.11 13.37
C VAL A 123 -3.14 7.04 14.29
N ASP A 124 -2.75 8.32 14.36
CA ASP A 124 -3.42 9.32 15.19
C ASP A 124 -4.64 9.98 14.50
N TYR A 125 -4.94 9.64 13.24
CA TYR A 125 -6.03 10.26 12.50
C TYR A 125 -7.40 9.86 13.07
N ALA A 126 -8.12 10.83 13.64
CA ALA A 126 -9.42 10.60 14.27
C ALA A 126 -10.59 10.30 13.29
N GLY A 127 -10.38 10.49 11.98
CA GLY A 127 -11.38 10.23 10.96
C GLY A 127 -11.36 8.78 10.45
N THR A 128 -12.11 8.51 9.38
CA THR A 128 -12.04 7.22 8.69
C THR A 128 -10.97 7.26 7.61
N LEU A 129 -10.04 6.32 7.64
CA LEU A 129 -9.04 6.11 6.59
C LEU A 129 -9.47 4.97 5.66
N LEU A 130 -9.44 5.21 4.36
CA LEU A 130 -9.48 4.19 3.32
C LEU A 130 -8.11 4.16 2.64
N LEU A 131 -7.31 3.15 2.98
CA LEU A 131 -5.97 2.96 2.47
C LEU A 131 -5.96 1.87 1.39
N ILE A 132 -5.35 2.16 0.24
CA ILE A 132 -4.93 1.19 -0.76
C ILE A 132 -3.41 1.21 -0.76
N SER A 133 -2.80 0.05 -0.53
CA SER A 133 -1.36 -0.09 -0.65
C SER A 133 -1.00 -1.53 -1.00
N HIS A 134 0.16 -1.72 -1.61
CA HIS A 134 0.84 -3.00 -1.71
C HIS A 134 1.88 -3.22 -0.60
N ASP A 135 2.18 -2.21 0.21
CA ASP A 135 3.12 -2.30 1.33
C ASP A 135 2.48 -2.97 2.55
N ARG A 136 2.91 -4.21 2.81
CA ARG A 136 2.39 -5.04 3.90
C ARG A 136 2.69 -4.46 5.27
N THR A 137 3.91 -3.94 5.46
CA THR A 137 4.36 -3.39 6.75
C THR A 137 3.55 -2.15 7.09
N PHE A 138 3.39 -1.25 6.11
CA PHE A 138 2.60 -0.04 6.27
C PHE A 138 1.13 -0.35 6.56
N ILE A 139 0.53 -1.33 5.87
CA ILE A 139 -0.84 -1.80 6.16
C ILE A 139 -0.93 -2.30 7.61
N ASN A 140 -0.04 -3.20 8.01
CA ASN A 140 -0.06 -3.81 9.34
C ASN A 140 0.08 -2.76 10.46
N ASN A 141 0.84 -1.70 10.24
CA ASN A 141 1.07 -0.64 11.23
C ASN A 141 -0.13 0.32 11.36
N VAL A 142 -0.86 0.56 10.26
CA VAL A 142 -1.82 1.67 10.18
C VAL A 142 -3.28 1.22 10.26
N VAL A 143 -3.65 0.08 9.65
CA VAL A 143 -5.07 -0.29 9.50
C VAL A 143 -5.60 -1.12 10.67
N THR A 144 -6.88 -0.93 10.97
CA THR A 144 -7.61 -1.74 11.98
C THR A 144 -8.36 -2.92 11.35
N ASN A 145 -8.71 -2.80 10.07
CA ASN A 145 -9.48 -3.76 9.31
C ASN A 145 -8.97 -3.82 7.87
N THR A 146 -9.00 -5.02 7.28
CA THR A 146 -8.62 -5.29 5.90
C THR A 146 -9.83 -5.78 5.10
N LEU A 147 -10.15 -5.05 4.03
CA LEU A 147 -11.15 -5.48 3.04
C LEU A 147 -10.44 -6.23 1.91
N ALA A 148 -10.62 -7.54 1.83
CA ALA A 148 -9.98 -8.36 0.82
C ALA A 148 -10.97 -8.89 -0.22
N PHE A 149 -10.57 -8.85 -1.48
CA PHE A 149 -11.30 -9.46 -2.58
C PHE A 149 -11.12 -10.99 -2.51
N ALA A 150 -12.22 -11.71 -2.31
CA ALA A 150 -12.21 -13.16 -2.18
C ALA A 150 -12.38 -13.90 -3.53
N GLY A 151 -12.45 -13.17 -4.64
CA GLY A 151 -12.84 -13.71 -5.96
C GLY A 151 -14.33 -13.48 -6.25
N ASP A 152 -14.73 -13.66 -7.51
CA ASP A 152 -16.13 -13.57 -7.98
C ASP A 152 -16.90 -12.29 -7.60
N GLY A 153 -16.17 -11.20 -7.32
CA GLY A 153 -16.76 -9.93 -6.88
C GLY A 153 -17.13 -9.88 -5.40
N GLU A 154 -16.81 -10.91 -4.61
CA GLU A 154 -16.98 -10.90 -3.16
C GLU A 154 -15.86 -10.10 -2.47
N ILE A 155 -16.26 -9.25 -1.52
CA ILE A 155 -15.35 -8.55 -0.62
C ILE A 155 -15.64 -9.03 0.79
N ARG A 156 -14.60 -9.43 1.51
CA ARG A 156 -14.68 -9.90 2.89
C ARG A 156 -13.91 -8.96 3.81
N ASP A 157 -14.49 -8.70 4.97
CA ASP A 157 -13.90 -7.88 6.03
C ASP A 157 -13.17 -8.77 7.04
N TYR A 158 -11.92 -8.43 7.32
CA TYR A 158 -11.08 -9.08 8.31
C TYR A 158 -10.58 -8.05 9.31
N VAL A 159 -10.80 -8.34 10.59
CA VAL A 159 -10.16 -7.59 11.68
C VAL A 159 -8.66 -7.82 11.62
N GLY A 160 -7.89 -6.73 11.67
CA GLY A 160 -6.44 -6.73 11.61
C GLY A 160 -5.86 -6.29 10.26
N GLY A 161 -4.53 -6.33 10.19
CA GLY A 161 -3.75 -5.96 9.01
C GLY A 161 -3.70 -7.05 7.95
N TYR A 162 -2.73 -6.92 7.05
CA TYR A 162 -2.44 -7.88 6.00
C TYR A 162 -2.12 -9.28 6.55
N ASP A 163 -1.30 -9.36 7.59
CA ASP A 163 -0.85 -10.64 8.15
C ASP A 163 -2.01 -11.39 8.82
N ASP A 164 -2.90 -10.68 9.50
CA ASP A 164 -4.10 -11.25 10.11
C ASP A 164 -5.04 -11.83 9.04
N TRP A 165 -5.18 -11.12 7.91
CA TRP A 165 -5.95 -11.60 6.77
C TRP A 165 -5.32 -12.86 6.16
N LEU A 166 -4.00 -12.86 5.93
CA LEU A 166 -3.28 -13.97 5.32
C LEU A 166 -3.44 -15.26 6.16
N ASN A 167 -3.20 -15.16 7.46
CA ASN A 167 -3.38 -16.27 8.41
C ASN A 167 -4.81 -16.84 8.39
N LYS A 168 -5.82 -15.96 8.36
CA LYS A 168 -7.24 -16.38 8.30
C LYS A 168 -7.58 -17.05 6.96
N ARG A 169 -7.01 -16.56 5.86
CA ARG A 169 -7.19 -17.12 4.52
C ARG A 169 -6.63 -18.53 4.43
N GLU A 170 -5.41 -18.73 4.90
CA GLU A 170 -4.76 -20.05 4.95
C GLU A 170 -5.54 -21.04 5.82
N ALA A 171 -5.98 -20.61 7.01
CA ALA A 171 -6.79 -21.45 7.89
C ALA A 171 -8.14 -21.84 7.25
N ALA A 172 -8.75 -20.96 6.46
CA ALA A 172 -9.97 -21.25 5.71
C ALA A 172 -9.73 -22.28 4.60
N LEU A 173 -8.66 -22.10 3.81
CA LEU A 173 -8.26 -23.04 2.75
C LEU A 173 -7.92 -24.43 3.33
N GLN A 174 -7.26 -24.49 4.48
CA GLN A 174 -6.96 -25.73 5.19
C GLN A 174 -8.25 -26.47 5.58
N ARG A 175 -9.23 -25.75 6.14
CA ARG A 175 -10.53 -26.32 6.54
C ARG A 175 -11.36 -26.80 5.36
N GLU A 176 -11.30 -26.11 4.22
CA GLU A 176 -11.98 -26.55 3.00
C GLU A 176 -11.35 -27.83 2.44
N LYS A 177 -10.01 -27.93 2.44
CA LYS A 177 -9.30 -29.18 2.09
C LYS A 177 -9.66 -30.33 3.03
N GLU A 178 -9.81 -30.07 4.33
CA GLU A 178 -10.23 -31.08 5.31
C GLU A 178 -11.70 -31.51 5.15
N LYS A 179 -12.61 -30.60 4.78
CA LYS A 179 -14.03 -30.91 4.54
C LYS A 179 -14.29 -31.59 3.19
N ALA A 180 -13.47 -31.31 2.18
CA ALA A 180 -13.56 -31.95 0.86
C ALA A 180 -12.95 -33.36 0.84
N ALA A 181 -12.22 -33.76 1.89
CA ALA A 181 -11.78 -35.13 2.05
C ALA A 181 -12.98 -36.05 2.38
N PRO A 182 -13.17 -37.19 1.68
CA PRO A 182 -14.22 -38.15 2.01
C PRO A 182 -14.09 -38.64 3.46
N PRO A 183 -15.19 -39.02 4.14
CA PRO A 183 -15.11 -39.56 5.49
C PRO A 183 -14.23 -40.81 5.47
N ALA A 184 -13.02 -40.69 6.00
CA ALA A 184 -12.10 -41.81 6.11
C ALA A 184 -12.74 -42.88 6.99
N GLN A 185 -12.98 -44.07 6.40
CA GLN A 185 -13.24 -45.27 7.19
C GLN A 185 -12.13 -45.40 8.21
N LYS A 186 -12.51 -45.60 9.48
CA LYS A 186 -11.60 -45.79 10.60
C LYS A 186 -10.77 -47.05 10.39
N GLU A 187 -9.69 -46.95 9.63
CA GLU A 187 -8.57 -47.88 9.75
C GLU A 187 -7.64 -47.39 10.85
N ALA A 188 -7.20 -48.34 11.67
CA ALA A 188 -6.39 -48.11 12.86
C ALA A 188 -5.15 -47.26 12.55
N PRO A 189 -4.74 -46.38 13.48
CA PRO A 189 -3.70 -45.39 13.21
C PRO A 189 -2.36 -46.10 12.97
N ARG A 190 -1.86 -46.01 11.73
CA ARG A 190 -0.42 -46.17 11.49
C ARG A 190 0.27 -44.84 11.73
N PRO A 191 1.43 -44.82 12.41
CA PRO A 191 2.11 -43.58 12.75
C PRO A 191 2.51 -42.86 11.46
N LYS A 192 2.02 -41.61 11.30
CA LYS A 192 2.45 -40.73 10.22
C LYS A 192 3.93 -40.39 10.45
N ALA A 193 4.81 -40.95 9.63
CA ALA A 193 6.18 -40.47 9.53
C ALA A 193 6.13 -39.07 8.91
N LYS A 194 6.75 -38.08 9.57
CA LYS A 194 7.00 -36.75 9.01
C LYS A 194 7.76 -36.94 7.69
N THR A 195 7.13 -36.64 6.56
CA THR A 195 7.79 -36.65 5.25
C THR A 195 8.79 -35.52 5.22
N LYS A 196 10.07 -35.84 5.42
CA LYS A 196 11.19 -34.93 5.17
C LYS A 196 11.21 -34.56 3.68
N LEU A 197 11.50 -33.30 3.39
CA LEU A 197 11.81 -32.79 2.04
C LEU A 197 12.73 -33.77 1.31
N SER A 198 12.39 -34.12 0.07
CA SER A 198 13.30 -34.90 -0.77
C SER A 198 14.53 -34.06 -1.13
N TYR A 199 15.63 -34.72 -1.49
CA TYR A 199 16.88 -34.05 -1.88
C TYR A 199 16.70 -33.00 -3.00
N LYS A 200 15.73 -33.23 -3.91
CA LYS A 200 15.40 -32.26 -4.96
C LYS A 200 14.68 -31.03 -4.42
N GLU A 201 13.73 -31.23 -3.51
CA GLU A 201 12.92 -30.17 -2.90
C GLU A 201 13.75 -29.30 -1.94
N SER A 202 14.68 -29.90 -1.19
CA SER A 202 15.62 -29.16 -0.34
C SER A 202 16.52 -28.25 -1.17
N ARG A 203 17.02 -28.73 -2.30
CA ARG A 203 17.89 -27.93 -3.19
C ARG A 203 17.10 -26.83 -3.88
N GLU A 204 15.86 -27.11 -4.28
CA GLU A 204 14.94 -26.12 -4.86
C GLU A 204 14.62 -24.99 -3.87
N MET A 205 14.40 -25.33 -2.59
CA MET A 205 14.18 -24.36 -1.50
C MET A 205 15.39 -23.46 -1.26
N GLU A 206 16.61 -23.98 -1.41
CA GLU A 206 17.84 -23.19 -1.29
C GLU A 206 18.05 -22.24 -2.47
N THR A 207 17.61 -22.60 -3.68
CA THR A 207 17.86 -21.80 -4.89
C THR A 207 16.77 -20.78 -5.20
N LEU A 208 15.51 -21.07 -4.84
CA LEU A 208 14.35 -20.21 -5.13
C LEU A 208 14.49 -18.76 -4.65
N PRO A 209 14.98 -18.47 -3.43
CA PRO A 209 15.16 -17.10 -2.96
C PRO A 209 16.06 -16.25 -3.88
N GLY A 210 17.17 -16.83 -4.37
CA GLY A 210 18.07 -16.13 -5.29
C GLY A 210 17.48 -15.95 -6.69
N GLU A 211 16.64 -16.89 -7.15
CA GLU A 211 15.91 -16.74 -8.41
C GLU A 211 14.84 -15.64 -8.31
N ILE A 212 14.15 -15.56 -7.18
CA ILE A 212 13.18 -14.51 -6.87
C ILE A 212 13.88 -13.14 -6.85
N GLU A 213 14.97 -12.99 -6.09
CA GLU A 213 15.73 -11.74 -5.99
C GLU A 213 16.24 -11.28 -7.37
N ALA A 214 16.69 -12.20 -8.22
CA ALA A 214 17.12 -11.89 -9.58
C ALA A 214 15.96 -11.41 -10.46
N MET A 215 14.78 -12.04 -10.37
CA MET A 215 13.59 -11.65 -11.12
C MET A 215 13.05 -10.29 -10.64
N GLU A 216 13.01 -10.04 -9.33
CA GLU A 216 12.64 -8.73 -8.76
C GLU A 216 13.60 -7.63 -9.21
N GLY A 217 14.91 -7.91 -9.20
CA GLY A 217 15.92 -6.98 -9.69
C GLY A 217 15.76 -6.65 -11.18
N GLU A 218 15.40 -7.64 -12.01
CA GLU A 218 15.14 -7.43 -13.45
C GLU A 218 13.88 -6.57 -13.67
N VAL A 219 12.79 -6.84 -12.93
CA VAL A 219 11.57 -6.03 -12.97
C VAL A 219 11.87 -4.58 -12.59
N HIS A 220 12.56 -4.37 -11.47
CA HIS A 220 12.93 -3.03 -11.02
C HIS A 220 13.80 -2.29 -12.04
N ALA A 221 14.78 -2.97 -12.65
CA ALA A 221 15.63 -2.37 -13.67
C ALA A 221 14.84 -1.98 -14.94
N LEU A 222 13.86 -2.79 -15.37
CA LEU A 222 13.00 -2.50 -16.51
C LEU A 222 12.02 -1.35 -16.21
N GLN A 223 11.48 -1.30 -15.00
CA GLN A 223 10.62 -0.20 -14.54
C GLN A 223 11.39 1.13 -14.48
N MET A 224 12.64 1.12 -13.99
CA MET A 224 13.51 2.29 -13.99
C MET A 224 13.82 2.78 -15.42
N LYS A 225 14.02 1.87 -16.38
CA LYS A 225 14.18 2.23 -17.80
C LYS A 225 12.91 2.84 -18.38
N LEU A 226 11.74 2.32 -18.01
CA LEU A 226 10.44 2.86 -18.41
C LEU A 226 10.11 4.20 -17.73
N ALA A 227 10.86 4.62 -16.71
CA ALA A 227 10.73 5.94 -16.09
C ALA A 227 11.61 7.02 -16.80
N ASP A 228 12.58 6.61 -17.62
CA ASP A 228 13.42 7.52 -18.41
C ASP A 228 12.64 8.07 -19.61
N HIS A 229 12.56 9.40 -19.72
CA HIS A 229 11.82 10.08 -20.77
C HIS A 229 12.44 9.88 -22.17
N THR A 230 13.74 9.59 -22.24
CA THR A 230 14.43 9.31 -23.51
C THR A 230 14.11 7.91 -24.06
N PHE A 231 13.71 6.98 -23.19
CA PHE A 231 13.38 5.61 -23.56
C PHE A 231 12.00 5.49 -24.25
N TYR A 232 11.11 6.47 -24.05
CA TYR A 232 9.81 6.54 -24.72
C TYR A 232 9.88 6.88 -26.22
N GLU A 233 11.04 7.31 -26.72
CA GLU A 233 11.25 7.57 -28.15
C GLU A 233 11.25 6.26 -28.97
N ASP A 234 11.62 5.13 -28.35
CA ASP A 234 11.58 3.80 -28.95
C ASP A 234 10.36 3.00 -28.47
N LYS A 235 9.28 3.05 -29.28
CA LYS A 235 8.00 2.40 -28.96
C LYS A 235 8.09 0.87 -28.91
N ASP A 236 8.99 0.27 -29.67
CA ASP A 236 9.14 -1.19 -29.70
C ASP A 236 9.89 -1.65 -28.43
N ALA A 237 10.91 -0.91 -28.02
CA ALA A 237 11.62 -1.16 -26.77
C ALA A 237 10.72 -1.01 -25.52
N VAL A 238 9.83 -0.01 -25.50
CA VAL A 238 8.84 0.16 -24.43
C VAL A 238 7.86 -1.01 -24.37
N THR A 239 7.39 -1.48 -25.53
CA THR A 239 6.43 -2.60 -25.60
C THR A 239 7.08 -3.89 -25.10
N LEU A 240 8.30 -4.19 -25.56
CA LEU A 240 9.07 -5.35 -25.11
C LEU A 240 9.38 -5.30 -23.61
N ALA A 241 9.72 -4.13 -23.06
CA ALA A 241 9.97 -3.97 -21.63
C ALA A 241 8.71 -4.26 -20.80
N ARG A 242 7.53 -3.82 -21.25
CA ARG A 242 6.26 -4.08 -20.58
C ARG A 242 5.86 -5.55 -20.63
N GLU A 243 5.99 -6.19 -21.79
CA GLU A 243 5.73 -7.63 -21.94
C GLU A 243 6.66 -8.46 -21.05
N ARG A 244 7.93 -8.05 -20.96
CA ARG A 244 8.92 -8.72 -20.11
C ARG A 244 8.59 -8.56 -18.62
N ILE A 245 8.16 -7.38 -18.18
CA ILE A 245 7.68 -7.16 -16.80
C ILE A 245 6.49 -8.07 -16.50
N GLU A 246 5.49 -8.13 -17.39
CA GLU A 246 4.30 -8.98 -17.19
C GLU A 246 4.67 -10.48 -17.11
N GLU A 247 5.63 -10.94 -17.92
CA GLU A 247 6.15 -12.31 -17.85
C GLU A 247 6.84 -12.59 -16.51
N LEU A 248 7.69 -11.67 -16.05
CA LEU A 248 8.43 -11.79 -14.80
C LEU A 248 7.51 -11.78 -13.58
N GLU A 249 6.47 -10.94 -13.56
CA GLU A 249 5.48 -10.88 -12.48
C GLU A 249 4.68 -12.19 -12.35
N LYS A 250 4.29 -12.81 -13.48
CA LYS A 250 3.64 -14.14 -13.48
C LYS A 250 4.57 -15.23 -12.94
N ARG A 251 5.85 -15.18 -13.32
CA ARG A 251 6.86 -16.13 -12.85
C ARG A 251 7.18 -15.96 -11.37
N LEU A 252 7.30 -14.71 -10.90
CA LEU A 252 7.47 -14.38 -9.48
C LEU A 252 6.32 -14.95 -8.65
N THR A 253 5.08 -14.74 -9.09
CA THR A 253 3.89 -15.29 -8.42
C THR A 253 4.00 -16.81 -8.26
N THR A 254 4.37 -17.52 -9.34
CA THR A 254 4.54 -18.98 -9.32
C THR A 254 5.70 -19.42 -8.41
N ALA A 255 6.81 -18.66 -8.42
CA ALA A 255 8.00 -18.95 -7.61
C ALA A 255 7.73 -18.78 -6.11
N TYR A 256 6.97 -17.74 -5.72
CA TYR A 256 6.55 -17.54 -4.34
C TYR A 256 5.63 -18.66 -3.85
N GLU A 257 4.61 -19.03 -4.63
CA GLU A 257 3.71 -20.16 -4.28
C GLU A 257 4.50 -21.47 -4.09
N ARG A 258 5.54 -21.68 -4.91
CA ARG A 258 6.40 -22.85 -4.81
C ARG A 258 7.30 -22.81 -3.58
N TRP A 259 7.88 -21.65 -3.28
CA TRP A 259 8.74 -21.47 -2.12
C TRP A 259 7.96 -21.67 -0.81
N GLU A 260 6.77 -21.09 -0.71
CA GLU A 260 5.83 -21.25 0.42
C GLU A 260 5.45 -22.72 0.63
N TYR A 261 5.15 -23.45 -0.45
CA TYR A 261 4.87 -24.89 -0.40
C TYR A 261 6.04 -25.70 0.17
N LEU A 262 7.27 -25.38 -0.22
CA LEU A 262 8.47 -26.08 0.25
C LEU A 262 8.82 -25.74 1.70
N GLU A 263 8.62 -24.49 2.11
CA GLU A 263 8.80 -24.07 3.51
C GLU A 263 7.81 -24.80 4.44
N GLY A 264 6.54 -24.92 4.02
CA GLY A 264 5.51 -25.65 4.76
C GLY A 264 5.76 -27.16 4.90
N LEU A 265 6.65 -27.74 4.07
CA LEU A 265 7.11 -29.13 4.20
C LEU A 265 8.33 -29.29 5.12
N SER A 266 9.03 -28.19 5.41
CA SER A 266 10.25 -28.16 6.24
C SER A 266 9.95 -28.02 7.74
N GLY A 267 8.84 -27.36 8.09
CA GLY A 267 8.37 -27.14 9.48
C GLY A 267 7.63 -28.32 10.11
#